data_AF-A0A240U5G5-F1
#
_entry.id   AF-A0A240U5G5-F1
#
_cell.length_a   1.000
_cell.length_b   1.000
_cell.length_c   1.000
_cell.angle_alpha   90.00
_cell.angle_beta   90.00
_cell.angle_gamma   90.00
#
_symmetry.space_group_name_H-M   'P 1'
#
loop_
_entity.id
_entity.type
_entity.pdbx_description
1 polymer ?
#
loop_
_entity_poly.entity_id
_entity_poly.type
_entity_poly.pdbx_seq_one_letter_code
_entity_poly.pdbx_strand_id
1 'polypeptide(L)'
;MALTVSEGATGTYTPPEAGTFPARCCALIDLGTQTATYEGETKAARKILVSFEITDSDNRRDDGSPHIVSKRFTASLHPKAGLRKFLEAWRGRPFTAEELKAFDLKTLLGIPCLLGIVHQEKGDRVYANLSSCMKLPKGFAAAPGAVPLVSFDLDAPDWQAFAGLSSRLQAQIAEAPEFAKANPPKTVQLAAAGHAPAAPAPAAIAPPAGAAGSGFDDMADDVPF
;
A
#
# COMPACT_ATOMS: atom_id res chain seq x y z
N MET A 1 -21.70 -21.68 -32.61
CA MET A 1 -21.39 -21.28 -31.23
C MET A 1 -19.88 -21.26 -31.12
N ALA A 2 -19.26 -20.09 -31.00
CA ALA A 2 -17.81 -19.97 -30.88
C ALA A 2 -17.42 -20.06 -29.40
N LEU A 3 -16.60 -21.06 -29.07
CA LEU A 3 -16.03 -21.29 -27.75
C LEU A 3 -14.68 -20.57 -27.72
N THR A 4 -14.73 -19.24 -27.63
CA THR A 4 -13.53 -18.41 -27.63
C THR A 4 -12.98 -18.30 -26.22
N VAL A 5 -11.83 -18.92 -25.97
CA VAL A 5 -11.01 -18.69 -24.78
C VAL A 5 -10.11 -17.50 -25.09
N SER A 6 -10.30 -16.36 -24.42
CA SER A 6 -9.36 -15.24 -24.48
C SER A 6 -8.21 -15.49 -23.51
N GLU A 7 -6.97 -15.36 -23.99
CA GLU A 7 -5.78 -15.26 -23.16
C GLU A 7 -5.98 -14.06 -22.22
N GLY A 8 -6.02 -14.29 -20.90
CA GLY A 8 -6.22 -13.22 -19.94
C GLY A 8 -5.13 -12.18 -20.15
N ALA A 9 -5.54 -10.94 -20.46
CA ALA A 9 -4.64 -9.84 -20.72
C ALA A 9 -3.55 -9.85 -19.64
N THR A 10 -2.32 -10.16 -20.06
CA THR A 10 -1.11 -10.03 -19.26
C THR A 10 -0.89 -8.54 -19.10
N GLY A 11 -1.71 -7.90 -18.26
CA GLY A 11 -1.55 -6.50 -17.90
C GLY A 11 -0.11 -6.29 -17.48
N THR A 12 0.59 -5.45 -18.23
CA THR A 12 1.96 -5.07 -17.94
C THR A 12 1.92 -4.37 -16.60
N TYR A 13 2.20 -5.11 -15.53
CA TYR A 13 2.28 -4.54 -14.20
C TYR A 13 3.52 -3.66 -14.18
N THR A 14 3.31 -2.35 -14.29
CA THR A 14 4.38 -1.36 -14.12
C THR A 14 4.72 -1.33 -12.62
N PRO A 15 5.90 -1.82 -12.20
CA PRO A 15 6.32 -1.67 -10.82
C PRO A 15 6.58 -0.18 -10.53
N PRO A 16 6.37 0.30 -9.28
CA PRO A 16 6.82 1.64 -8.92
C PRO A 16 8.33 1.76 -9.14
N GLU A 17 8.79 2.98 -9.38
CA GLU A 17 10.22 3.26 -9.52
C GLU A 17 11.02 2.78 -8.29
N ALA A 18 12.27 2.38 -8.51
CA ALA A 18 13.19 2.08 -7.42
C ALA A 18 13.69 3.39 -6.81
N GLY A 19 13.75 3.47 -5.49
CA GLY A 19 14.11 4.71 -4.82
C GLY A 19 13.46 4.84 -3.46
N THR A 20 13.36 6.07 -2.99
CA THR A 20 12.80 6.39 -1.68
C THR A 20 11.64 7.36 -1.86
N PHE A 21 10.44 6.95 -1.49
CA PHE A 21 9.21 7.69 -1.78
C PHE A 21 8.35 7.89 -0.53
N PRO A 22 7.61 9.01 -0.43
CA PRO A 22 6.62 9.19 0.62
C PRO A 22 5.47 8.21 0.41
N ALA A 23 5.09 7.50 1.46
CA ALA A 23 4.05 6.49 1.43
C ALA A 23 3.19 6.54 2.69
N ARG A 24 2.02 5.90 2.65
CA ARG A 24 1.12 5.74 3.78
C ARG A 24 0.78 4.27 3.98
N CYS A 25 0.79 3.80 5.22
CA CYS A 25 0.31 2.44 5.49
C CYS A 25 -1.20 2.37 5.24
N CYS A 26 -1.62 1.57 4.26
CA CYS A 26 -3.02 1.46 3.85
C CYS A 26 -3.64 0.14 4.26
N ALA A 27 -2.86 -0.93 4.46
CA ALA A 27 -3.41 -2.19 4.95
C ALA A 27 -2.52 -2.93 5.94
N LEU A 28 -3.18 -3.55 6.93
CA LEU A 28 -2.59 -4.47 7.90
C LEU A 28 -3.44 -5.72 7.94
N ILE A 29 -2.91 -6.83 7.44
CA ILE A 29 -3.67 -8.07 7.27
C ILE A 29 -2.93 -9.19 7.99
N ASP A 30 -3.58 -9.80 8.96
CA ASP A 30 -3.12 -11.05 9.53
C ASP A 30 -3.41 -12.20 8.57
N LEU A 31 -2.35 -12.90 8.19
CA LEU A 31 -2.43 -14.07 7.31
C LEU A 31 -2.59 -15.37 8.11
N GLY A 32 -2.55 -15.33 9.44
CA GLY A 32 -2.57 -16.53 10.27
C GLY A 32 -1.28 -17.34 10.16
N THR A 33 -1.31 -18.57 10.67
CA THR A 33 -0.15 -19.47 10.59
C THR A 33 0.02 -20.02 9.19
N GLN A 34 1.16 -19.69 8.59
CA GLN A 34 1.53 -20.10 7.24
C GLN A 34 2.67 -21.11 7.33
N THR A 35 2.55 -22.22 6.61
CA THR A 35 3.59 -23.26 6.53
C THR A 35 4.45 -23.05 5.30
N ALA A 36 5.76 -23.01 5.48
CA ALA A 36 6.73 -22.99 4.39
C ALA A 36 7.72 -24.15 4.57
N THR A 37 7.92 -24.93 3.53
CA THR A 37 8.95 -25.99 3.49
C THR A 37 10.19 -25.43 2.80
N TYR A 38 11.32 -25.45 3.49
CA TYR A 38 12.60 -25.03 2.96
C TYR A 38 13.65 -26.09 3.31
N GLU A 39 14.37 -26.59 2.31
CA GLU A 39 15.40 -27.64 2.46
C GLU A 39 14.90 -28.90 3.22
N GLY A 40 13.63 -29.28 3.02
CA GLY A 40 13.01 -30.43 3.68
C GLY A 40 12.50 -30.16 5.11
N GLU A 41 12.76 -28.98 5.66
CA GLU A 41 12.25 -28.56 6.97
C GLU A 41 10.96 -27.74 6.80
N THR A 42 9.85 -28.21 7.37
CA THR A 42 8.58 -27.48 7.35
C THR A 42 8.48 -26.57 8.56
N LYS A 43 8.41 -25.26 8.33
CA LYS A 43 8.27 -24.24 9.38
C LYS A 43 6.90 -23.60 9.29
N ALA A 44 6.16 -23.67 10.39
CA ALA A 44 4.91 -22.95 10.58
C ALA A 44 5.21 -21.64 11.32
N ALA A 45 4.74 -20.52 10.80
CA ALA A 45 4.87 -19.23 11.48
C ALA A 45 3.67 -18.34 11.16
N ARG A 46 3.15 -17.63 12.17
CA ARG A 46 2.13 -16.61 11.96
C ARG A 46 2.71 -15.46 11.14
N LYS A 47 2.06 -15.12 10.03
CA LYS A 47 2.51 -14.08 9.11
C LYS A 47 1.54 -12.91 9.11
N ILE A 48 2.07 -11.71 8.99
CA ILE A 48 1.30 -10.50 8.72
C ILE A 48 1.76 -9.90 7.40
N LEU A 49 0.83 -9.29 6.69
CA LEU A 49 1.08 -8.46 5.52
C LEU A 49 0.89 -7.00 5.92
N VAL A 50 1.90 -6.18 5.63
CA VAL A 50 1.83 -4.72 5.76
C VAL A 50 1.90 -4.14 4.35
N SER A 51 0.90 -3.34 3.99
CA SER A 51 0.80 -2.69 2.69
C SER A 51 0.89 -1.18 2.82
N PHE A 52 1.61 -0.57 1.89
CA PHE A 52 1.83 0.86 1.80
C PHE A 52 1.42 1.34 0.42
N GLU A 53 0.65 2.41 0.37
CA GLU A 53 0.41 3.16 -0.87
C GLU A 53 1.48 4.23 -1.02
N ILE A 54 2.04 4.37 -2.21
CA ILE A 54 2.93 5.48 -2.54
C ILE A 54 2.06 6.72 -2.73
N THR A 55 2.38 7.77 -1.97
CA THR A 55 1.62 9.04 -1.96
C THR A 55 2.18 10.06 -2.94
N ASP A 56 3.38 9.82 -3.46
CA ASP A 56 4.00 10.64 -4.50
C ASP A 56 3.09 10.77 -5.74
N SER A 57 2.95 11.99 -6.26
CA SER A 57 2.14 12.27 -7.46
C SER A 57 2.85 11.86 -8.75
N ASP A 58 4.18 11.87 -8.75
CA ASP A 58 4.98 11.59 -9.94
C ASP A 58 5.23 10.08 -10.09
N ASN A 59 5.09 9.31 -9.01
CA ASN A 59 5.22 7.84 -8.99
C ASN A 59 3.83 7.18 -8.87
N ARG A 60 3.09 7.20 -9.98
CA ARG A 60 1.74 6.62 -10.12
C ARG A 60 1.70 5.58 -11.23
N ARG A 61 0.70 4.70 -11.14
CA ARG A 61 0.40 3.74 -12.20
C ARG A 61 -0.12 4.46 -13.44
N ASP A 62 -0.13 3.74 -14.57
CA ASP A 62 -0.62 4.24 -15.85
C ASP A 62 -2.11 4.68 -15.81
N ASP A 63 -2.88 4.15 -14.86
CA ASP A 63 -4.29 4.51 -14.60
C ASP A 63 -4.45 5.68 -13.61
N GLY A 64 -3.35 6.30 -13.16
CA GLY A 64 -3.31 7.36 -12.15
C GLY A 64 -3.49 6.89 -10.70
N SER A 65 -3.75 5.60 -10.48
CA SER A 65 -3.89 5.05 -9.12
C SER A 65 -2.53 4.92 -8.42
N PRO A 66 -2.48 5.00 -7.08
CA PRO A 66 -1.22 4.86 -6.36
C PRO A 66 -0.68 3.42 -6.47
N HIS A 67 0.64 3.28 -6.56
CA HIS A 67 1.25 1.97 -6.39
C HIS A 67 1.11 1.50 -4.95
N ILE A 68 0.69 0.24 -4.77
CA ILE A 68 0.65 -0.42 -3.47
C ILE A 68 1.79 -1.42 -3.40
N VAL A 69 2.68 -1.23 -2.42
CA VAL A 69 3.80 -2.14 -2.13
C VAL A 69 3.52 -2.82 -0.80
N SER A 70 3.67 -4.15 -0.78
CA SER A 70 3.37 -4.95 0.42
C SER A 70 4.57 -5.79 0.83
N LYS A 71 4.76 -5.96 2.14
CA LYS A 71 5.79 -6.83 2.70
C LYS A 71 5.18 -7.77 3.73
N ARG A 72 5.60 -9.04 3.66
CA ARG A 72 5.22 -10.06 4.63
C ARG A 72 6.25 -10.12 5.75
N PHE A 73 5.79 -10.23 6.97
CA PHE A 73 6.62 -10.43 8.16
C PHE A 73 6.13 -11.63 8.96
N THR A 74 7.03 -12.22 9.74
CA THR A 74 6.62 -13.09 10.84
C THR A 74 6.11 -12.22 11.99
N ALA A 75 4.95 -12.57 12.56
CA ALA A 75 4.33 -11.89 13.70
C ALA A 75 5.12 -12.15 14.99
N SER A 76 6.26 -11.48 15.14
CA SER A 76 7.14 -11.62 16.31
C SER A 76 7.82 -10.29 16.64
N LEU A 77 7.82 -9.93 17.92
CA LEU A 77 8.54 -8.77 18.46
C LEU A 77 9.84 -9.16 19.18
N HIS A 78 10.36 -10.35 18.91
CA HIS A 78 11.67 -10.77 19.41
C HIS A 78 12.78 -9.80 18.93
N PRO A 79 13.84 -9.51 19.70
CA PRO A 79 14.92 -8.58 19.29
C PRO A 79 15.55 -8.86 17.91
N LYS A 80 15.57 -10.14 17.51
CA LYS A 80 16.09 -10.57 16.19
C LYS A 80 15.03 -10.57 15.07
N ALA A 81 13.75 -10.39 15.39
CA ALA A 81 12.67 -10.48 14.43
C ALA A 81 12.69 -9.30 13.44
N GLY A 82 12.47 -9.59 12.16
CA GLY A 82 12.42 -8.57 11.11
C GLY A 82 11.30 -7.55 11.32
N LEU A 83 10.15 -7.99 11.86
CA LEU A 83 9.03 -7.09 12.16
C LEU A 83 9.41 -6.04 13.20
N ARG A 84 10.01 -6.45 14.32
CA ARG A 84 10.45 -5.49 15.36
C ARG A 84 11.40 -4.44 14.80
N LYS A 85 12.46 -4.88 14.10
CA LYS A 85 13.44 -3.96 13.50
C LYS A 85 12.78 -2.99 12.52
N PHE A 86 11.85 -3.48 11.72
CA PHE A 86 11.07 -2.68 10.78
C PHE A 86 10.21 -1.62 11.48
N LEU A 87 9.50 -2.01 12.54
CA LEU A 87 8.66 -1.10 13.32
C LEU A 87 9.45 -0.08 14.12
N GLU A 88 10.60 -0.45 14.70
CA GLU A 88 11.48 0.49 15.42
C GLU A 88 12.04 1.56 14.47
N ALA A 89 12.48 1.17 13.27
CA ALA A 89 12.94 2.09 12.24
C ALA A 89 11.83 3.05 11.77
N TRP A 90 10.63 2.52 11.54
CA TRP A 90 9.50 3.33 11.12
C TRP A 90 9.00 4.27 12.22
N ARG A 91 8.97 3.82 13.48
CA ARG A 91 8.57 4.66 14.63
C ARG A 91 9.65 5.67 15.02
N GLY A 92 10.90 5.42 14.63
CA GLY A 92 12.07 6.21 15.02
C GLY A 92 12.43 6.09 16.51
N ARG A 93 11.97 5.02 17.18
CA ARG A 93 12.28 4.73 18.57
C ARG A 93 12.19 3.23 18.86
N PRO A 94 12.98 2.70 19.82
CA PRO A 94 12.85 1.33 20.26
C PRO A 94 11.52 1.09 20.99
N PHE A 95 11.08 -0.16 21.04
CA PHE A 95 9.94 -0.54 21.87
C PHE A 95 10.28 -0.44 23.36
N THR A 96 9.32 0.01 24.16
CA THR A 96 9.40 -0.10 25.63
C THR A 96 9.01 -1.51 26.08
N ALA A 97 9.37 -1.88 27.30
CA ALA A 97 9.01 -3.20 27.86
C ALA A 97 7.48 -3.41 27.95
N GLU A 98 6.71 -2.33 28.13
CA GLU A 98 5.25 -2.37 28.16
C GLU A 98 4.67 -2.60 26.76
N GLU A 99 5.18 -1.87 25.76
CA GLU A 99 4.74 -2.03 24.37
C GLU A 99 5.07 -3.44 23.84
N LEU A 100 6.19 -4.04 24.26
CA LEU A 100 6.53 -5.41 23.87
C LEU A 100 5.55 -6.48 24.40
N LYS A 101 4.78 -6.18 25.45
CA LYS A 101 3.77 -7.12 25.98
C LYS A 101 2.53 -7.17 25.10
N ALA A 102 2.08 -6.04 24.62
CA ALA A 102 0.91 -5.91 23.77
C ALA A 102 1.01 -4.65 22.92
N PHE A 103 1.55 -4.78 21.71
CA PHE A 103 1.57 -3.69 20.75
C PHE A 103 0.46 -3.91 19.72
N ASP A 104 -0.50 -2.98 19.67
CA ASP A 104 -1.54 -3.00 18.65
C ASP A 104 -1.00 -2.43 17.33
N LEU A 105 -0.85 -3.31 16.34
CA LEU A 105 -0.41 -2.94 15.00
C LEU A 105 -1.39 -1.99 14.30
N LYS A 106 -2.69 -2.03 14.63
CA LYS A 106 -3.71 -1.17 13.99
C LYS A 106 -3.42 0.31 14.19
N THR A 107 -2.70 0.67 15.26
CA THR A 107 -2.21 2.04 15.52
C THR A 107 -1.32 2.59 14.41
N LEU A 108 -0.74 1.72 13.57
CA LEU A 108 0.13 2.10 12.46
C LEU A 108 -0.62 2.37 11.16
N LEU A 109 -1.91 2.04 11.10
CA LEU A 109 -2.73 2.23 9.91
C LEU A 109 -2.90 3.72 9.62
N GLY A 110 -2.70 4.12 8.37
CA GLY A 110 -2.76 5.52 7.94
C GLY A 110 -1.53 6.36 8.31
N ILE A 111 -0.56 5.81 9.05
CA ILE A 111 0.65 6.57 9.39
C ILE A 111 1.52 6.77 8.13
N PRO A 112 1.95 8.02 7.84
CA PRO A 112 2.86 8.30 6.74
C PRO A 112 4.29 7.87 7.06
N CYS A 113 5.04 7.55 6.02
CA CYS A 113 6.39 7.00 6.12
C CYS A 113 7.20 7.31 4.88
N LEU A 114 8.51 7.14 5.00
CA LEU A 114 9.42 7.19 3.88
C LEU A 114 9.81 5.75 3.53
N LEU A 115 9.38 5.28 2.36
CA LEU A 115 9.51 3.88 1.93
C LEU A 115 10.69 3.73 0.98
N GLY A 116 11.59 2.79 1.27
CA GLY A 116 12.63 2.35 0.35
C GLY A 116 12.11 1.22 -0.54
N ILE A 117 12.22 1.39 -1.85
CA ILE A 117 11.83 0.42 -2.87
C ILE A 117 13.09 0.01 -3.63
N VAL A 118 13.29 -1.30 -3.75
CA VAL A 118 14.39 -1.90 -4.50
C VAL A 118 13.80 -2.86 -5.52
N HIS A 119 14.29 -2.78 -6.74
CA HIS A 119 13.94 -3.70 -7.80
C HIS A 119 14.72 -5.01 -7.65
N GLN A 120 14.01 -6.12 -7.76
CA GLN A 120 14.60 -7.44 -7.85
C GLN A 120 14.15 -8.07 -9.16
N GLU A 121 15.11 -8.40 -10.00
CA GLU A 121 14.88 -9.12 -11.25
C GLU A 121 14.72 -10.61 -10.93
N LYS A 122 13.69 -11.23 -11.50
CA LYS A 122 13.49 -12.68 -11.44
C LYS A 122 13.03 -13.17 -12.81
N GLY A 123 13.99 -13.67 -13.58
CA GLY A 123 13.80 -13.91 -15.02
C GLY A 123 13.54 -12.59 -15.73
N ASP A 124 12.54 -12.56 -16.60
CA ASP A 124 12.21 -11.38 -17.41
C ASP A 124 11.29 -10.36 -16.68
N ARG A 125 11.08 -10.52 -15.37
CA ARG A 125 10.18 -9.67 -14.58
C ARG A 125 10.92 -8.91 -13.49
N VAL A 126 10.64 -7.62 -13.41
CA VAL A 126 11.12 -6.73 -12.35
C VAL A 126 10.08 -6.66 -11.24
N TYR A 127 10.49 -6.98 -10.01
CA TYR A 127 9.64 -6.90 -8.82
C TYR A 127 10.09 -5.75 -7.92
N ALA A 128 9.19 -4.83 -7.62
CA ALA A 128 9.41 -3.82 -6.59
C ALA A 128 9.23 -4.41 -5.19
N ASN A 129 10.33 -4.51 -4.45
CA ASN A 129 10.35 -4.99 -3.07
C ASN A 129 10.61 -3.85 -2.09
N LEU A 130 9.98 -3.95 -0.92
CA LEU A 130 10.19 -2.99 0.16
C LEU A 130 11.49 -3.31 0.91
N SER A 131 12.48 -2.42 0.81
CA SER A 131 13.77 -2.55 1.48
C SER A 131 13.75 -1.96 2.89
N SER A 132 13.30 -0.71 3.05
CA SER A 132 13.27 0.03 4.31
C SER A 132 11.98 0.81 4.50
N CYS A 133 11.67 1.15 5.76
CA CYS A 133 10.59 2.06 6.11
C CYS A 133 11.07 2.93 7.28
N MET A 134 10.99 4.25 7.11
CA MET A 134 11.45 5.22 8.08
C MET A 134 10.36 6.22 8.41
N LYS A 135 10.47 6.82 9.60
CA LYS A 135 9.62 7.96 9.96
C LYS A 135 9.85 9.10 8.98
N LEU A 136 8.76 9.76 8.58
CA LEU A 136 8.85 10.95 7.76
C LEU A 136 9.62 12.06 8.50
N PRO A 137 10.63 12.70 7.89
CA PRO A 137 11.37 13.79 8.52
C PRO A 137 10.46 14.94 8.95
N LYS A 138 10.85 15.66 10.02
CA LYS A 138 10.09 16.83 10.48
C LYS A 138 10.04 17.87 9.36
N GLY A 139 8.85 18.42 9.10
CA GLY A 139 8.63 19.42 8.07
C GLY A 139 8.31 18.85 6.68
N PHE A 140 8.41 17.54 6.48
CA PHE A 140 7.98 16.90 5.26
C PHE A 140 6.51 16.44 5.40
N ALA A 141 5.63 16.93 4.52
CA ALA A 141 4.23 16.53 4.49
C ALA A 141 4.03 15.49 3.37
N ALA A 142 3.54 14.30 3.73
CA ALA A 142 3.10 13.33 2.73
C ALA A 142 1.70 13.74 2.24
N ALA A 143 1.44 13.56 0.94
CA ALA A 143 0.11 13.77 0.38
C ALA A 143 -0.91 12.82 1.05
N PRO A 144 -2.19 13.22 1.15
CA PRO A 144 -3.23 12.34 1.66
C PRO A 144 -3.31 11.10 0.76
N GLY A 145 -3.32 9.91 1.36
CA GLY A 145 -3.48 8.69 0.59
C GLY A 145 -4.90 8.54 0.03
N ALA A 146 -4.98 7.90 -1.13
CA ALA A 146 -6.21 7.73 -1.91
C ALA A 146 -6.90 6.39 -1.63
N VAL A 147 -6.17 5.41 -1.10
CA VAL A 147 -6.69 4.05 -0.83
C VAL A 147 -7.40 4.00 0.52
N PRO A 148 -8.57 3.35 0.65
CA PRO A 148 -9.21 3.15 1.94
C PRO A 148 -8.33 2.30 2.87
N LEU A 149 -8.38 2.60 4.16
CA LEU A 149 -7.62 1.88 5.17
C LEU A 149 -8.27 0.53 5.47
N VAL A 150 -7.50 -0.55 5.39
CA VAL A 150 -7.98 -1.92 5.61
C VAL A 150 -7.21 -2.57 6.76
N SER A 151 -7.91 -3.08 7.76
CA SER A 151 -7.31 -3.95 8.77
C SER A 151 -8.08 -5.25 8.86
N PHE A 152 -7.36 -6.38 8.86
CA PHE A 152 -7.94 -7.69 9.09
C PHE A 152 -7.14 -8.44 10.16
N ASP A 153 -7.83 -8.95 11.15
CA ASP A 153 -7.29 -9.69 12.29
C ASP A 153 -7.96 -11.05 12.35
N LEU A 154 -7.18 -12.14 12.28
CA LEU A 154 -7.74 -13.47 12.20
C LEU A 154 -8.26 -13.98 13.56
N ASP A 155 -7.79 -13.40 14.68
CA ASP A 155 -8.29 -13.74 16.02
C ASP A 155 -9.66 -13.08 16.31
N ALA A 156 -9.96 -11.97 15.63
CA ALA A 156 -11.23 -11.25 15.70
C ALA A 156 -11.68 -10.83 14.29
N PRO A 157 -12.11 -11.79 13.45
CA PRO A 157 -12.29 -11.56 12.02
C PRO A 157 -13.49 -10.68 11.71
N ASP A 158 -13.23 -9.59 11.02
CA ASP A 158 -14.25 -8.85 10.28
C ASP A 158 -14.39 -9.49 8.89
N TRP A 159 -15.47 -10.26 8.72
CA TRP A 159 -15.77 -10.98 7.48
C TRP A 159 -16.06 -10.04 6.30
N GLN A 160 -16.53 -8.82 6.55
CA GLN A 160 -16.72 -7.81 5.51
C GLN A 160 -15.37 -7.32 4.99
N ALA A 161 -14.43 -7.05 5.90
CA ALA A 161 -13.05 -6.70 5.52
C ALA A 161 -12.38 -7.86 4.77
N PHE A 162 -12.58 -9.11 5.21
CA PHE A 162 -12.07 -10.32 4.54
C PHE A 162 -12.58 -10.44 3.10
N ALA A 163 -13.89 -10.25 2.90
CA ALA A 163 -14.50 -10.34 1.58
C ALA A 163 -13.99 -9.25 0.62
N GLY A 164 -13.55 -8.10 1.15
CA GLY A 164 -12.92 -7.02 0.39
C GLY A 164 -11.47 -7.29 -0.02
N LEU A 165 -10.82 -8.32 0.53
CA LEU A 165 -9.45 -8.70 0.15
C LEU A 165 -9.42 -9.35 -1.24
N SER A 166 -8.26 -9.33 -1.89
CA SER A 166 -8.09 -10.03 -3.17
C SER A 166 -8.25 -11.53 -3.02
N SER A 167 -8.70 -12.22 -4.08
CA SER A 167 -8.89 -13.68 -4.08
C SER A 167 -7.64 -14.45 -3.65
N ARG A 168 -6.46 -13.95 -4.03
CA ARG A 168 -5.17 -14.51 -3.61
C ARG A 168 -4.93 -14.39 -2.10
N LEU A 169 -5.29 -13.25 -1.51
CA LEU A 169 -5.14 -13.04 -0.06
C LEU A 169 -6.16 -13.87 0.72
N GLN A 170 -7.40 -13.94 0.25
CA GLN A 170 -8.44 -14.78 0.84
C GLN A 170 -8.02 -16.25 0.85
N ALA A 171 -7.53 -16.77 -0.29
CA ALA A 171 -7.02 -18.13 -0.40
C ALA A 171 -5.84 -18.38 0.55
N GLN A 172 -4.89 -17.45 0.61
CA GLN A 172 -3.74 -17.55 1.52
C GLN A 172 -4.17 -17.58 3.00
N ILE A 173 -5.10 -16.72 3.40
CA ILE A 173 -5.63 -16.71 4.78
C ILE A 173 -6.39 -18.02 5.07
N ALA A 174 -7.11 -18.57 4.08
CA ALA A 174 -7.86 -19.80 4.23
C ALA A 174 -6.98 -21.06 4.44
N GLU A 175 -5.70 -21.01 4.07
CA GLU A 175 -4.72 -22.05 4.37
C GLU A 175 -4.35 -22.10 5.86
N ALA A 176 -4.60 -21.03 6.61
CA ALA A 176 -4.24 -20.97 8.03
C ALA A 176 -5.17 -21.84 8.88
N PRO A 177 -4.64 -22.64 9.84
CA PRO A 177 -5.47 -23.47 10.72
C PRO A 177 -6.40 -22.64 11.62
N GLU A 178 -6.05 -21.39 11.92
CA GLU A 178 -6.89 -20.45 12.67
C GLU A 178 -8.14 -20.05 11.88
N PHE A 179 -8.05 -19.97 10.54
CA PHE A 179 -9.21 -19.64 9.70
C PHE A 179 -10.31 -20.71 9.81
N ALA A 180 -9.94 -21.99 9.87
CA ALA A 180 -10.90 -23.08 10.09
C ALA A 180 -11.58 -22.97 11.47
N LYS A 181 -10.85 -22.51 12.49
CA LYS A 181 -11.38 -22.32 13.85
C LYS A 181 -12.27 -21.08 13.96
N ALA A 182 -12.03 -20.07 13.13
CA ALA A 182 -12.80 -18.84 13.10
C ALA A 182 -14.25 -19.00 12.59
N ASN A 183 -14.62 -20.19 12.08
CA ASN A 183 -15.94 -20.52 11.56
C ASN A 183 -16.44 -19.52 10.49
N PRO A 184 -15.75 -19.44 9.34
CA PRO A 184 -16.06 -18.49 8.28
C PRO A 184 -17.47 -18.71 7.73
N PRO A 185 -18.26 -17.65 7.52
CA PRO A 185 -19.56 -17.77 6.86
C PRO A 185 -19.40 -18.27 5.43
N LYS A 186 -20.28 -19.20 5.01
CA LYS A 186 -20.26 -19.81 3.66
C LYS A 186 -20.40 -18.80 2.52
N THR A 187 -20.95 -17.63 2.79
CA THR A 187 -21.05 -16.51 1.86
C THR A 187 -21.06 -15.22 2.65
N VAL A 188 -20.10 -14.34 2.38
CA VAL A 188 -20.18 -12.94 2.77
C VAL A 188 -20.59 -12.18 1.53
N GLN A 189 -21.79 -11.60 1.55
CA GLN A 189 -22.12 -10.63 0.52
C GLN A 189 -21.29 -9.38 0.79
N LEU A 190 -20.42 -9.01 -0.15
CA LEU A 190 -19.81 -7.71 -0.11
C LEU A 190 -20.96 -6.70 -0.19
N ALA A 191 -21.33 -6.07 0.93
CA ALA A 191 -22.12 -4.85 0.84
C ALA A 191 -21.37 -3.94 -0.12
N ALA A 192 -21.99 -3.63 -1.27
CA ALA A 192 -21.42 -2.74 -2.25
C ALA A 192 -21.08 -1.46 -1.50
N ALA A 193 -19.79 -1.23 -1.23
CA ALA A 193 -19.33 0.08 -0.86
C ALA A 193 -19.83 0.97 -1.99
N GLY A 194 -20.80 1.84 -1.67
CA GLY A 194 -21.48 2.64 -2.66
C GLY A 194 -20.45 3.30 -3.55
N HIS A 195 -20.32 2.80 -4.76
CA HIS A 195 -19.67 3.48 -5.85
C HIS A 195 -20.63 4.62 -6.17
N ALA A 196 -20.56 5.69 -5.39
CA ALA A 196 -20.99 6.98 -5.88
C ALA A 196 -20.07 7.24 -7.08
N PRO A 197 -20.60 7.26 -8.31
CA PRO A 197 -19.80 7.68 -9.45
C PRO A 197 -19.27 9.06 -9.08
N ALA A 198 -17.97 9.26 -9.27
CA ALA A 198 -17.36 10.57 -9.15
C ALA A 198 -18.28 11.57 -9.86
N ALA A 199 -18.85 12.49 -9.10
CA ALA A 199 -19.57 13.61 -9.67
C ALA A 199 -18.65 14.23 -10.71
N PRO A 200 -19.11 14.45 -11.96
CA PRO A 200 -18.26 15.00 -12.99
C PRO A 200 -17.74 16.34 -12.49
N ALA A 201 -16.41 16.49 -12.52
CA ALA A 201 -15.75 17.75 -12.23
C ALA A 201 -16.42 18.86 -13.07
N PRO A 202 -16.78 20.02 -12.48
CA PRO A 202 -17.30 21.12 -13.27
C PRO A 202 -16.26 21.52 -14.31
N ALA A 203 -16.69 21.54 -15.57
CA ALA A 203 -15.87 21.88 -16.72
C ALA A 203 -15.12 23.19 -16.48
N ALA A 204 -13.79 23.13 -16.63
CA ALA A 204 -12.95 24.32 -16.67
C ALA A 204 -13.44 25.24 -17.79
N ILE A 205 -13.81 26.47 -17.41
CA ILE A 205 -14.14 27.54 -18.33
C ILE A 205 -12.85 27.88 -19.09
N ALA A 206 -12.89 27.73 -20.41
CA ALA A 206 -11.79 28.10 -21.30
C ALA A 206 -11.46 29.60 -21.17
N PRO A 207 -10.19 30.00 -21.23
CA PRO A 207 -9.83 31.42 -21.32
C PRO A 207 -10.24 31.95 -22.71
N PRO A 208 -10.80 33.18 -22.83
CA PRO A 208 -11.09 33.75 -24.12
C PRO A 208 -9.80 34.13 -24.87
N ALA A 209 -9.76 33.73 -26.14
CA ALA A 209 -8.77 34.11 -27.12
C ALA A 209 -8.79 35.64 -27.36
N GLY A 210 -7.61 36.18 -27.66
CA GLY A 210 -7.32 37.60 -27.68
C GLY A 210 -8.09 38.45 -28.69
N ALA A 211 -8.14 39.74 -28.37
CA ALA A 211 -8.42 40.82 -29.30
C ALA A 211 -7.27 41.83 -29.20
N ALA A 212 -6.74 42.22 -30.36
CA ALA A 212 -5.61 43.09 -30.55
C ALA A 212 -5.85 44.54 -30.10
N GLY A 213 -4.77 45.25 -29.74
CA GLY A 213 -4.76 46.69 -29.53
C GLY A 213 -3.34 47.23 -29.30
N SER A 214 -2.87 48.04 -30.25
CA SER A 214 -1.56 48.69 -30.39
C SER A 214 -1.32 49.92 -29.52
N GLY A 215 -0.05 50.22 -29.20
CA GLY A 215 0.47 51.52 -28.74
C GLY A 215 1.75 51.36 -27.90
N PHE A 216 2.97 51.65 -28.42
CA PHE A 216 3.72 52.92 -28.22
C PHE A 216 3.62 53.42 -26.77
N ASP A 217 4.65 53.80 -26.03
CA ASP A 217 6.09 54.02 -26.17
C ASP A 217 6.54 54.39 -24.73
N ASP A 218 7.84 54.44 -24.49
CA ASP A 218 8.48 55.26 -23.45
C ASP A 218 8.86 54.67 -22.08
N MET A 219 10.06 55.09 -21.67
CA MET A 219 10.77 55.00 -20.38
C MET A 219 11.52 53.67 -20.09
N ALA A 220 12.78 53.54 -20.52
CA ALA A 220 13.99 54.06 -19.86
C ALA A 220 14.14 53.49 -18.44
N ASP A 221 15.03 52.52 -18.26
CA ASP A 221 16.40 52.71 -17.72
C ASP A 221 16.38 52.81 -16.18
N ASP A 222 17.42 52.30 -15.53
CA ASP A 222 17.57 52.14 -14.07
C ASP A 222 16.72 50.99 -13.46
N VAL A 223 17.24 50.01 -12.71
CA VAL A 223 18.27 50.11 -11.67
C VAL A 223 18.97 48.74 -11.51
N PRO A 224 20.29 48.72 -11.25
CA PRO A 224 21.07 47.53 -10.87
C PRO A 224 20.86 47.12 -9.41
N PHE A 225 21.16 45.86 -9.08
CA PHE A 225 22.02 45.38 -7.97
C PHE A 225 21.94 43.84 -7.88
#